data_AF-A0A4Q3C4R3-F1
#
_entry.id   AF-A0A4Q3C4R3-F1
#
_cell.length_a   1.000
_cell.length_b   1.000
_cell.length_c   1.000
_cell.angle_alpha   90.00
_cell.angle_beta   90.00
_cell.angle_gamma   90.00
#
_symmetry.space_group_name_H-M   'P 1'
#
loop_
_entity.id
_entity.type
_entity.pdbx_description
1 polymer ?
#
loop_
_entity_poly.entity_id
_entity_poly.type
_entity_poly.pdbx_seq_one_letter_code
_entity_poly.pdbx_strand_id
1 'polypeptide(L)'
;MNGWELEKPNNDILLNKKEHIKAYALQNPLAGIDKEGNVLVIIRRYHPSLNCSPDDPDHQSDTYRMCMAYYDATSYMYFNLPIGLDYTGVDVEIDEHTGKPVFTIKAREIIRKTNMWELQQQLNSFTPIDEAAKMAAFERLENAVNTLKPKPITATEVRSAVIGILNQSKQFEDWWESAPIVIPYLDGQELEFIYLDLNPAEDEAFTAEADEAISKFMALSEVDRLAASEHVYKNCMEYLEMIGYNEEDERLWNIKDPKEIWNYVRYNKLYVSREPHGEHQLYILLSCECDWEIEHGLQLVFNKTGKLIRVSAEDGHILGHDGDGMIS
;
A
#
# COMPACT_ATOMS: atom_id res chain seq x y z
N MET A 1 -20.75 -21.60 -4.57
CA MET A 1 -19.40 -21.53 -3.97
C MET A 1 -18.83 -20.22 -4.44
N ASN A 2 -18.74 -19.26 -3.52
CA ASN A 2 -18.63 -17.85 -3.84
C ASN A 2 -17.22 -17.30 -3.59
N GLY A 3 -16.26 -18.12 -3.19
CA GLY A 3 -14.88 -17.64 -3.01
C GLY A 3 -14.63 -17.01 -1.65
N TRP A 4 -15.61 -17.04 -0.74
CA TRP A 4 -15.65 -16.30 0.53
C TRP A 4 -15.49 -17.18 1.76
N GLU A 5 -15.24 -18.48 1.57
CA GLU A 5 -15.05 -19.42 2.67
C GLU A 5 -13.69 -19.25 3.39
N LEU A 6 -12.77 -18.48 2.79
CA LEU A 6 -11.51 -18.06 3.41
C LEU A 6 -11.60 -16.59 3.83
N GLU A 7 -11.66 -16.34 5.14
CA GLU A 7 -11.78 -14.96 5.67
C GLU A 7 -10.48 -14.16 5.57
N LYS A 8 -9.32 -14.79 5.87
CA LYS A 8 -8.00 -14.12 5.85
C LYS A 8 -6.93 -15.00 5.21
N PRO A 9 -6.97 -15.21 3.87
CA PRO A 9 -6.03 -16.08 3.18
C PRO A 9 -4.56 -15.70 3.44
N ASN A 10 -4.22 -14.41 3.45
CA ASN A 10 -2.85 -13.94 3.73
C ASN A 10 -2.35 -14.38 5.11
N ASN A 11 -3.20 -14.32 6.13
CA ASN A 11 -2.83 -14.77 7.47
C ASN A 11 -2.59 -16.28 7.50
N ASP A 12 -3.38 -17.05 6.76
CA ASP A 12 -3.17 -18.50 6.67
C ASP A 12 -1.87 -18.82 5.92
N ILE A 13 -1.47 -18.04 4.90
CA ILE A 13 -0.18 -18.15 4.23
C ILE A 13 0.95 -17.79 5.21
N LEU A 14 0.85 -16.62 5.86
CA LEU A 14 1.85 -16.07 6.78
C LEU A 14 2.08 -16.97 8.00
N LEU A 15 1.01 -17.49 8.61
CA LEU A 15 1.05 -18.41 9.75
C LEU A 15 1.33 -19.86 9.34
N ASN A 16 1.71 -20.09 8.08
CA ASN A 16 2.05 -21.39 7.53
C ASN A 16 0.93 -22.44 7.67
N LYS A 17 -0.34 -22.01 7.67
CA LYS A 17 -1.53 -22.88 7.66
C LYS A 17 -1.89 -23.34 6.25
N LYS A 18 -0.86 -23.71 5.47
CA LYS A 18 -0.94 -24.00 4.03
C LYS A 18 -1.86 -25.16 3.68
N GLU A 19 -2.04 -26.11 4.60
CA GLU A 19 -2.95 -27.25 4.40
C GLU A 19 -4.41 -26.82 4.27
N HIS A 20 -4.82 -25.75 4.97
CA HIS A 20 -6.17 -25.19 4.84
C HIS A 20 -6.39 -24.63 3.43
N ILE A 21 -5.42 -23.87 2.93
CA ILE A 21 -5.47 -23.25 1.59
C ILE A 21 -5.41 -24.31 0.49
N LYS A 22 -4.55 -25.33 0.63
CA LYS A 22 -4.48 -26.46 -0.30
C LYS A 22 -5.80 -27.22 -0.36
N ALA A 23 -6.40 -27.50 0.79
CA ALA A 23 -7.70 -28.17 0.85
C ALA A 23 -8.79 -27.34 0.16
N TYR A 24 -8.77 -26.02 0.36
CA TYR A 24 -9.67 -25.10 -0.31
C TYR A 24 -9.50 -25.12 -1.84
N ALA A 25 -8.28 -24.96 -2.34
CA ALA A 25 -7.99 -24.94 -3.78
C ALA A 25 -8.35 -26.27 -4.46
N LEU A 26 -8.17 -27.40 -3.77
CA LEU A 26 -8.57 -28.71 -4.29
C LEU A 26 -10.08 -28.85 -4.49
N GLN A 27 -10.88 -28.16 -3.67
CA GLN A 27 -12.35 -28.22 -3.72
C GLN A 27 -12.95 -27.15 -4.64
N ASN A 28 -12.17 -26.12 -5.00
CA ASN A 28 -12.65 -24.95 -5.73
C ASN A 28 -11.89 -24.79 -7.04
N PRO A 29 -12.47 -25.14 -8.20
CA PRO A 29 -11.77 -25.08 -9.49
C PRO A 29 -11.38 -23.66 -9.89
N LEU A 30 -12.08 -22.64 -9.36
CA LEU A 30 -11.77 -21.22 -9.55
C LEU A 30 -10.69 -20.70 -8.58
N ALA A 31 -10.05 -21.58 -7.82
CA ALA A 31 -8.93 -21.25 -6.96
C ALA A 31 -7.68 -22.02 -7.40
N GLY A 32 -6.54 -21.34 -7.39
CA GLY A 32 -5.25 -21.89 -7.77
C GLY A 32 -4.19 -21.55 -6.73
N ILE A 33 -3.26 -22.47 -6.50
CA ILE A 33 -2.11 -22.26 -5.60
C ILE A 33 -0.82 -22.67 -6.28
N ASP A 34 0.28 -22.06 -5.85
CA ASP A 34 1.60 -22.56 -6.23
C ASP A 34 1.94 -23.86 -5.46
N LYS A 35 3.02 -24.52 -5.86
CA LYS A 35 3.44 -25.80 -5.25
C LYS A 35 3.67 -25.69 -3.75
N GLU A 36 4.14 -24.54 -3.28
CA GLU A 36 4.49 -24.32 -1.88
C GLU A 36 3.33 -23.76 -1.06
N GLY A 37 2.21 -23.36 -1.67
CA GLY A 37 1.09 -22.69 -1.01
C GLY A 37 1.45 -21.30 -0.46
N ASN A 38 2.45 -20.64 -1.06
CA ASN A 38 2.83 -19.26 -0.77
C ASN A 38 2.00 -18.25 -1.55
N VAL A 39 1.36 -18.70 -2.64
CA VAL A 39 0.50 -17.88 -3.49
C VAL A 39 -0.85 -18.56 -3.61
N LEU A 40 -1.92 -17.78 -3.43
CA LEU A 40 -3.29 -18.18 -3.70
C LEU A 40 -3.92 -17.17 -4.66
N VAL A 41 -4.61 -17.67 -5.67
CA VAL A 41 -5.50 -16.87 -6.52
C VAL A 41 -6.91 -17.44 -6.52
N ILE A 42 -7.90 -16.56 -6.56
CA ILE A 42 -9.32 -16.94 -6.58
C ILE A 42 -10.06 -16.07 -7.60
N ILE A 43 -10.73 -16.70 -8.57
CA ILE A 43 -11.67 -16.02 -9.45
C ILE A 43 -13.04 -16.00 -8.79
N ARG A 44 -13.56 -14.81 -8.48
CA ARG A 44 -14.82 -14.63 -7.76
C ARG A 44 -15.50 -13.30 -8.09
N ARG A 45 -16.76 -13.17 -7.66
CA ARG A 45 -17.44 -11.87 -7.63
C ARG A 45 -17.00 -11.09 -6.38
N TYR A 46 -16.79 -9.79 -6.54
CA TYR A 46 -16.18 -8.93 -5.53
C TYR A 46 -16.78 -7.52 -5.56
N HIS A 47 -16.97 -6.92 -4.38
CA HIS A 47 -17.33 -5.51 -4.24
C HIS A 47 -16.07 -4.65 -4.10
N PRO A 48 -15.81 -3.70 -5.03
CA PRO A 48 -14.57 -2.90 -5.09
C PRO A 48 -14.16 -2.20 -3.78
N SER A 49 -15.15 -1.74 -3.00
CA SER A 49 -14.91 -0.92 -1.80
C SER A 49 -15.11 -1.65 -0.48
N LEU A 50 -15.65 -2.88 -0.50
CA LEU A 50 -16.19 -3.51 0.72
C LEU A 50 -15.61 -4.90 0.99
N ASN A 51 -14.96 -5.51 0.00
CA ASN A 51 -14.40 -6.86 0.13
C ASN A 51 -15.38 -7.85 0.79
N CYS A 52 -16.60 -7.89 0.27
CA CYS A 52 -17.70 -8.70 0.78
C CYS A 52 -18.29 -9.61 -0.31
N SER A 53 -19.08 -10.61 0.13
CA SER A 53 -19.73 -11.59 -0.73
C SER A 53 -20.84 -10.97 -1.59
N PRO A 54 -21.05 -11.39 -2.86
CA PRO A 54 -22.22 -11.00 -3.67
C PRO A 54 -23.56 -11.34 -3.03
N ASP A 55 -23.56 -12.24 -2.05
CA ASP A 55 -24.75 -12.65 -1.30
C ASP A 55 -24.91 -11.86 0.01
N ASP A 56 -24.08 -10.84 0.26
CA ASP A 56 -24.19 -9.96 1.41
C ASP A 56 -25.51 -9.16 1.37
N PRO A 57 -26.41 -9.33 2.36
CA PRO A 57 -27.73 -8.71 2.34
C PRO A 57 -27.68 -7.17 2.44
N ASP A 58 -26.57 -6.60 2.91
CA ASP A 58 -26.42 -5.16 3.11
C ASP A 58 -25.91 -4.45 1.84
N HIS A 59 -25.55 -5.19 0.79
CA HIS A 59 -24.92 -4.65 -0.42
C HIS A 59 -25.58 -5.18 -1.72
N GLN A 60 -26.07 -4.27 -2.56
CA GLN A 60 -26.82 -4.62 -3.79
C GLN A 60 -25.94 -5.37 -4.81
N SER A 61 -26.53 -6.34 -5.52
CA SER A 61 -25.81 -7.29 -6.38
C SER A 61 -25.23 -6.71 -7.69
N ASP A 62 -25.64 -5.50 -8.08
CA ASP A 62 -25.24 -4.80 -9.31
C ASP A 62 -23.89 -4.06 -9.18
N THR A 63 -23.38 -3.89 -7.97
CA THR A 63 -22.06 -3.28 -7.71
C THR A 63 -20.90 -4.28 -7.77
N TYR A 64 -21.20 -5.58 -7.82
CA TYR A 64 -20.18 -6.62 -7.87
C TYR A 64 -19.50 -6.69 -9.24
N ARG A 65 -18.22 -7.02 -9.21
CA ARG A 65 -17.36 -7.23 -10.39
C ARG A 65 -16.81 -8.63 -10.37
N MET A 66 -16.60 -9.23 -11.54
CA MET A 66 -15.80 -10.44 -11.61
C MET A 66 -14.33 -10.05 -11.45
N CYS A 67 -13.62 -10.69 -10.54
CA CYS A 67 -12.20 -10.41 -10.32
C CYS A 67 -11.38 -11.69 -10.19
N MET A 68 -10.08 -11.56 -10.41
CA MET A 68 -9.08 -12.46 -9.85
C MET A 68 -8.50 -11.80 -8.61
N ALA A 69 -8.75 -12.37 -7.43
CA ALA A 69 -8.10 -12.00 -6.18
C ALA A 69 -6.77 -12.76 -6.07
N TYR A 70 -5.70 -12.05 -5.75
CA TYR A 70 -4.36 -12.58 -5.49
C TYR A 70 -4.01 -12.36 -4.03
N TYR A 71 -3.36 -13.36 -3.44
CA TYR A 71 -2.95 -13.40 -2.04
C TYR A 71 -1.56 -14.01 -1.93
N ASP A 72 -0.67 -13.33 -1.21
CA ASP A 72 0.56 -13.91 -0.67
C ASP A 72 0.69 -13.55 0.83
N ALA A 73 1.84 -13.83 1.44
CA ALA A 73 2.06 -13.59 2.86
C ALA A 73 1.96 -12.10 3.25
N THR A 74 2.21 -11.18 2.31
CA THR A 74 2.42 -9.75 2.56
C THR A 74 1.50 -8.84 1.77
N SER A 75 0.81 -9.36 0.77
CA SER A 75 0.10 -8.56 -0.22
C SER A 75 -1.20 -9.22 -0.63
N TYR A 76 -2.19 -8.38 -0.95
CA TYR A 76 -3.41 -8.80 -1.60
C TYR A 76 -3.72 -7.85 -2.75
N MET A 77 -4.17 -8.37 -3.88
CA MET A 77 -4.49 -7.57 -5.06
C MET A 77 -5.74 -8.10 -5.76
N TYR A 78 -6.44 -7.22 -6.49
CA TYR A 78 -7.61 -7.58 -7.28
C TYR A 78 -7.43 -7.12 -8.73
N PHE A 79 -7.84 -7.97 -9.66
CA PHE A 79 -7.83 -7.69 -11.09
C PHE A 79 -9.23 -7.85 -11.67
N ASN A 80 -9.73 -6.81 -12.34
CA ASN A 80 -11.06 -6.77 -12.94
C ASN A 80 -11.11 -7.66 -14.19
N LEU A 81 -11.73 -8.83 -14.06
CA LEU A 81 -11.93 -9.75 -15.16
C LEU A 81 -13.22 -9.42 -15.95
N PRO A 82 -13.30 -9.79 -17.25
CA PRO A 82 -14.54 -9.70 -18.01
C PRO A 82 -15.68 -10.50 -17.38
N ILE A 83 -16.86 -9.91 -17.22
CA ILE A 83 -18.00 -10.61 -16.60
C ILE A 83 -18.68 -11.61 -17.54
N GLY A 84 -18.50 -11.45 -18.86
CA GLY A 84 -19.15 -12.27 -19.88
C GLY A 84 -18.52 -13.65 -20.11
N LEU A 85 -17.41 -13.97 -19.43
CA LEU A 85 -16.71 -15.25 -19.60
C LEU A 85 -17.17 -16.30 -18.58
N ASP A 86 -17.32 -17.54 -19.05
CA ASP A 86 -17.61 -18.72 -18.22
C ASP A 86 -16.29 -19.32 -17.71
N TYR A 87 -15.77 -18.79 -16.60
CA TYR A 87 -14.51 -19.23 -16.00
C TYR A 87 -14.63 -20.67 -15.49
N THR A 88 -13.64 -21.48 -15.84
CA THR A 88 -13.58 -22.90 -15.48
C THR A 88 -12.41 -23.23 -14.56
N GLY A 89 -11.43 -22.32 -14.44
CA GLY A 89 -10.43 -22.41 -13.39
C GLY A 89 -9.26 -21.45 -13.51
N VAL A 90 -8.33 -21.59 -12.58
CA VAL A 90 -7.07 -20.83 -12.57
C VAL A 90 -5.95 -21.69 -11.99
N ASP A 91 -4.79 -21.72 -12.65
CA ASP A 91 -3.59 -22.38 -12.15
C ASP A 91 -2.51 -21.35 -11.82
N VAL A 92 -1.63 -21.68 -10.87
CA VAL A 92 -0.46 -20.89 -10.52
C VAL A 92 0.79 -21.74 -10.67
N GLU A 93 1.79 -21.21 -11.36
CA GLU A 93 3.13 -21.79 -11.49
C GLU A 93 4.15 -20.74 -11.08
N ILE A 94 5.28 -21.16 -10.49
CA ILE A 94 6.43 -20.26 -10.31
C ILE A 94 7.33 -20.44 -11.53
N ASP A 95 7.59 -19.35 -12.25
CA ASP A 95 8.52 -19.36 -13.37
C ASP A 95 9.95 -19.59 -12.86
N GLU A 96 10.61 -20.65 -13.35
CA GLU A 96 11.91 -21.08 -12.84
C GLU A 96 13.04 -20.09 -13.14
N HIS A 97 12.86 -19.19 -14.11
CA HIS A 97 13.88 -18.21 -14.51
C HIS A 97 13.78 -16.92 -13.71
N THR A 98 12.57 -16.50 -13.37
CA THR A 98 12.28 -15.23 -12.69
C THR A 98 11.95 -15.41 -11.21
N GLY A 99 11.57 -16.61 -10.79
CA GLY A 99 11.05 -16.88 -9.44
C GLY A 99 9.70 -16.21 -9.16
N LYS A 100 9.00 -15.73 -10.19
CA LYS A 100 7.74 -14.99 -10.07
C LYS A 100 6.54 -15.87 -10.43
N PRO A 101 5.35 -15.61 -9.85
CA PRO A 101 4.15 -16.36 -10.19
C PRO A 101 3.67 -16.04 -11.60
N VAL A 102 3.25 -17.09 -12.30
CA VAL A 102 2.62 -17.07 -13.60
C VAL A 102 1.27 -17.77 -13.47
N PHE A 103 0.25 -17.15 -14.02
CA PHE A 103 -1.14 -17.55 -13.87
C PHE A 103 -1.66 -18.10 -15.19
N THR A 104 -2.41 -19.19 -15.13
CA THR A 104 -3.18 -19.68 -16.29
C THR A 104 -4.67 -19.55 -15.98
N ILE A 105 -5.31 -18.53 -16.53
CA ILE A 105 -6.75 -18.28 -16.37
C ILE A 105 -7.50 -19.04 -17.46
N LYS A 106 -8.47 -19.86 -17.05
CA LYS A 106 -9.26 -20.70 -17.94
C LYS A 106 -10.71 -20.25 -17.92
N ALA A 107 -11.24 -19.96 -19.09
CA ALA A 107 -12.67 -19.89 -19.37
C ALA A 107 -13.01 -20.84 -20.51
N ARG A 108 -14.30 -21.16 -20.67
CA ARG A 108 -14.78 -22.19 -21.61
C ARG A 108 -14.29 -22.01 -23.04
N GLU A 109 -14.17 -20.76 -23.49
CA GLU A 109 -13.82 -20.42 -24.88
C GLU A 109 -12.38 -19.91 -25.02
N ILE A 110 -11.69 -19.64 -23.90
CA ILE A 110 -10.44 -18.89 -23.91
C ILE A 110 -9.56 -19.29 -22.71
N ILE A 111 -8.29 -19.56 -23.00
CA ILE A 111 -7.26 -19.78 -21.98
C ILE A 111 -6.19 -18.72 -22.18
N ARG A 112 -5.77 -18.11 -21.07
CA ARG A 112 -4.75 -17.05 -21.07
C ARG A 112 -3.71 -17.37 -20.01
N LYS A 113 -2.45 -17.39 -20.43
CA LYS A 113 -1.31 -17.40 -19.53
C LYS A 113 -0.91 -15.95 -19.32
N THR A 114 -0.60 -15.56 -18.09
CA THR A 114 -0.30 -14.18 -17.72
C THR A 114 0.60 -14.11 -16.49
N ASN A 115 1.04 -12.92 -16.13
CA ASN A 115 1.82 -12.66 -14.93
C ASN A 115 1.25 -11.43 -14.20
N MET A 116 1.79 -11.16 -13.01
CA MET A 116 1.35 -10.06 -12.16
C MET A 116 1.39 -8.70 -12.88
N TRP A 117 2.44 -8.47 -13.67
CA TRP A 117 2.67 -7.21 -14.34
C TRP A 117 1.62 -6.95 -15.43
N GLU A 118 1.35 -7.93 -16.29
CA GLU A 118 0.31 -7.78 -17.33
C GLU A 118 -1.06 -7.49 -16.71
N LEU A 119 -1.40 -8.17 -15.61
CA LEU A 119 -2.66 -8.00 -14.90
C LEU A 119 -2.78 -6.60 -14.28
N GLN A 120 -1.70 -6.11 -13.65
CA GLN A 120 -1.65 -4.75 -13.11
C GLN A 120 -1.76 -3.69 -14.21
N GLN A 121 -1.15 -3.90 -15.38
CA GLN A 121 -1.21 -2.90 -16.46
C GLN A 121 -2.54 -2.90 -17.20
N GLN A 122 -3.13 -4.07 -17.42
CA GLN A 122 -4.26 -4.21 -18.34
C GLN A 122 -5.62 -4.36 -17.63
N LEU A 123 -5.64 -4.85 -16.39
CA LEU A 123 -6.87 -5.26 -15.69
C LEU A 123 -6.89 -4.82 -14.21
N ASN A 124 -6.14 -3.79 -13.82
CA ASN A 124 -6.15 -3.27 -12.45
C ASN A 124 -7.57 -2.87 -12.00
N SER A 125 -7.96 -3.27 -10.79
CA SER A 125 -9.29 -3.00 -10.24
C SER A 125 -9.58 -1.52 -9.93
N PHE A 126 -8.55 -0.68 -9.80
CA PHE A 126 -8.70 0.74 -9.42
C PHE A 126 -9.02 1.69 -10.59
N THR A 127 -8.82 1.27 -11.83
CA THR A 127 -9.15 2.11 -13.00
C THR A 127 -10.47 1.64 -13.62
N PRO A 128 -11.52 2.49 -13.71
CA PRO A 128 -12.75 2.13 -14.40
C PRO A 128 -12.48 1.82 -15.88
N ILE A 129 -12.73 0.58 -16.26
CA ILE A 129 -12.64 0.10 -17.65
C ILE A 129 -13.95 -0.57 -18.03
N ASP A 130 -14.47 -0.26 -19.21
CA ASP A 130 -15.70 -0.87 -19.71
C ASP A 130 -15.49 -2.36 -20.06
N GLU A 131 -16.58 -3.12 -20.22
CA GLU A 131 -16.51 -4.56 -20.50
C GLU A 131 -15.81 -4.89 -21.84
N ALA A 132 -15.91 -4.02 -22.85
CA ALA A 132 -15.27 -4.26 -24.14
C ALA A 132 -13.75 -4.09 -24.04
N ALA A 133 -13.31 -3.04 -23.34
CA ALA A 133 -11.90 -2.81 -23.02
C ALA A 133 -11.34 -3.94 -22.14
N LYS A 134 -12.09 -4.43 -21.15
CA LYS A 134 -11.72 -5.59 -20.34
C LYS A 134 -11.54 -6.85 -21.18
N MET A 135 -12.48 -7.13 -22.08
CA MET A 135 -12.38 -8.30 -22.95
C MET A 135 -11.12 -8.21 -23.83
N ALA A 136 -10.89 -7.06 -24.47
CA ALA A 136 -9.70 -6.85 -25.30
C ALA A 136 -8.39 -6.95 -24.50
N ALA A 137 -8.36 -6.41 -23.28
CA ALA A 137 -7.23 -6.54 -22.36
C ALA A 137 -6.97 -8.00 -21.98
N PHE A 138 -8.01 -8.73 -21.59
CA PHE A 138 -7.92 -10.15 -21.26
C PHE A 138 -7.44 -10.99 -22.45
N GLU A 139 -7.94 -10.70 -23.65
CA GLU A 139 -7.55 -11.39 -24.88
C GLU A 139 -6.08 -11.20 -25.26
N ARG A 140 -5.44 -10.11 -24.81
CA ARG A 140 -4.02 -9.81 -25.05
C ARG A 140 -3.06 -10.42 -24.04
N LEU A 141 -3.54 -10.99 -22.94
CA LEU A 141 -2.66 -11.60 -21.93
C LEU A 141 -1.91 -12.78 -22.55
N GLU A 142 -0.59 -12.76 -22.51
CA GLU A 142 0.22 -13.81 -23.13
C GLU A 142 1.44 -14.20 -22.30
N ASN A 143 1.48 -13.78 -21.03
CA ASN A 143 2.64 -13.88 -20.17
C ASN A 143 3.86 -13.23 -20.83
N ALA A 144 3.63 -12.08 -21.46
CA ALA A 144 4.71 -11.23 -21.90
C ALA A 144 5.48 -10.80 -20.63
N VAL A 145 6.63 -11.43 -20.42
CA VAL A 145 7.58 -10.98 -19.41
C VAL A 145 8.17 -9.71 -19.98
N ASN A 146 7.73 -8.56 -19.48
CA ASN A 146 8.37 -7.33 -19.83
C ASN A 146 9.77 -7.34 -19.21
N THR A 147 10.76 -7.65 -20.03
CA THR A 147 12.18 -7.57 -19.69
C THR A 147 12.70 -6.14 -19.83
N LEU A 148 11.82 -5.13 -19.78
CA LEU A 148 12.22 -3.77 -19.47
C LEU A 148 12.86 -3.81 -18.07
N LYS A 149 14.15 -4.10 -18.05
CA LYS A 149 15.01 -3.77 -16.94
C LYS A 149 14.73 -2.29 -16.65
N PRO A 150 14.54 -1.93 -15.36
CA PRO A 150 14.46 -0.53 -14.99
C PRO A 150 15.58 0.22 -15.70
N LYS A 151 15.25 1.34 -16.34
CA LYS A 151 16.27 2.18 -16.95
C LYS A 151 17.31 2.48 -15.86
N PRO A 152 18.61 2.28 -16.12
CA PRO A 152 19.61 2.54 -15.10
C PRO A 152 19.50 3.99 -14.64
N ILE A 153 19.54 4.21 -13.32
CA ILE A 153 19.58 5.56 -12.76
C ILE A 153 20.97 6.12 -13.02
N THR A 154 21.06 7.06 -13.95
CA THR A 154 22.33 7.75 -14.28
C THR A 154 22.40 9.16 -13.71
N ALA A 155 21.28 9.67 -13.20
CA ALA A 155 21.24 10.97 -12.55
C ALA A 155 21.93 10.91 -11.18
N THR A 156 22.59 11.99 -10.79
CA THR A 156 23.18 12.15 -9.45
C THR A 156 22.45 13.21 -8.62
N GLU A 157 21.61 14.00 -9.28
CA GLU A 157 20.74 15.00 -8.65
C GLU A 157 19.35 15.02 -9.31
N VAL A 158 18.33 15.35 -8.52
CA VAL A 158 16.99 15.76 -8.97
C VAL A 158 16.67 17.15 -8.43
N ARG A 159 15.79 17.88 -9.11
CA ARG A 159 15.50 19.29 -8.81
C ARG A 159 14.01 19.48 -8.53
N SER A 160 13.70 19.83 -7.30
CA SER A 160 12.41 20.32 -6.86
C SER A 160 12.37 21.85 -6.91
N ALA A 161 11.23 22.41 -7.32
CA ALA A 161 10.99 23.85 -7.28
C ALA A 161 10.77 24.39 -5.86
N VAL A 162 10.42 23.51 -4.91
CA VAL A 162 10.05 23.88 -3.53
C VAL A 162 11.20 23.64 -2.55
N ILE A 163 11.85 22.48 -2.64
CA ILE A 163 12.88 22.02 -1.69
C ILE A 163 14.29 22.01 -2.30
N GLY A 164 14.42 22.47 -3.55
CA GLY A 164 15.71 22.68 -4.20
C GLY A 164 16.32 21.39 -4.76
N ILE A 165 17.64 21.24 -4.61
CA ILE A 165 18.37 20.10 -5.17
C ILE A 165 18.35 18.96 -4.16
N LEU A 166 17.97 17.76 -4.63
CA LEU A 166 18.14 16.52 -3.91
C LEU A 166 19.25 15.69 -4.56
N ASN A 167 20.15 15.15 -3.75
CA ASN A 167 21.26 14.31 -4.22
C ASN A 167 20.87 12.84 -4.08
N GLN A 168 21.37 12.00 -5.00
CA GLN A 168 21.18 10.56 -4.88
C GLN A 168 21.76 10.05 -3.55
N SER A 169 20.99 9.24 -2.84
CA SER A 169 21.44 8.61 -1.59
C SER A 169 22.65 7.71 -1.85
N LYS A 170 23.53 7.61 -0.86
CA LYS A 170 24.66 6.67 -0.90
C LYS A 170 24.26 5.25 -0.55
N GLN A 171 23.08 5.06 0.05
CA GLN A 171 22.61 3.77 0.53
C GLN A 171 21.68 3.10 -0.46
N PHE A 172 20.83 3.87 -1.14
CA PHE A 172 19.80 3.37 -2.05
C PHE A 172 19.82 4.17 -3.35
N GLU A 173 19.87 3.49 -4.49
CA GLU A 173 20.06 4.12 -5.81
C GLU A 173 18.85 4.93 -6.27
N ASP A 174 17.66 4.60 -5.77
CA ASP A 174 16.35 5.20 -6.09
C ASP A 174 15.88 6.18 -5.01
N TRP A 175 16.74 6.53 -4.05
CA TRP A 175 16.44 7.51 -3.00
C TRP A 175 17.14 8.83 -3.28
N TRP A 176 16.46 9.93 -3.00
CA TRP A 176 16.97 11.28 -3.23
C TRP A 176 16.81 12.14 -1.99
N GLU A 177 17.90 12.69 -1.47
CA GLU A 177 17.97 13.40 -0.19
C GLU A 177 18.17 14.89 -0.41
N SER A 178 17.29 15.72 0.15
CA SER A 178 17.45 17.18 0.16
C SER A 178 18.48 17.62 1.20
N ALA A 179 18.94 18.87 1.11
CA ALA A 179 19.50 19.54 2.29
C ALA A 179 18.42 19.72 3.37
N PRO A 180 18.77 19.95 4.65
CA PRO A 180 17.79 20.28 5.68
C PRO A 180 16.98 21.54 5.36
N ILE A 181 15.68 21.50 5.65
CA ILE A 181 14.71 22.56 5.36
C ILE A 181 13.87 22.85 6.59
N VAL A 182 13.73 24.14 6.90
CA VAL A 182 12.89 24.65 8.00
C VAL A 182 11.42 24.26 7.76
N ILE A 183 10.84 23.48 8.66
CA ILE A 183 9.47 22.98 8.57
C ILE A 183 8.54 23.79 9.49
N PRO A 184 7.62 24.61 8.95
CA PRO A 184 6.75 25.46 9.78
C PRO A 184 5.81 24.67 10.70
N TYR A 185 5.32 23.50 10.25
CA TYR A 185 4.52 22.58 11.06
C TYR A 185 5.24 22.15 12.35
N LEU A 186 6.58 22.11 12.33
CA LEU A 186 7.45 21.64 13.41
C LEU A 186 8.13 22.79 14.16
N ASP A 187 7.49 23.96 14.22
CA ASP A 187 8.03 25.16 14.88
C ASP A 187 9.42 25.56 14.34
N GLY A 188 9.61 25.40 13.03
CA GLY A 188 10.81 25.80 12.33
C GLY A 188 12.01 24.84 12.48
N GLN A 189 11.81 23.63 12.99
CA GLN A 189 12.85 22.61 12.96
C GLN A 189 13.25 22.26 11.52
N GLU A 190 14.53 21.97 11.32
CA GLU A 190 15.08 21.63 10.01
C GLU A 190 15.09 20.11 9.81
N LEU A 191 14.40 19.63 8.78
CA LEU A 191 14.40 18.22 8.38
C LEU A 191 14.77 18.05 6.91
N GLU A 192 15.31 16.89 6.59
CA GLU A 192 15.52 16.44 5.21
C GLU A 192 14.21 15.88 4.62
N PHE A 193 13.97 16.17 3.35
CA PHE A 193 13.02 15.45 2.52
C PHE A 193 13.76 14.36 1.75
N ILE A 194 13.16 13.16 1.73
CA ILE A 194 13.67 12.00 0.99
C ILE A 194 12.60 11.55 0.00
N TYR A 195 12.91 11.55 -1.29
CA TYR A 195 12.06 10.91 -2.29
C TYR A 195 12.41 9.43 -2.36
N LEU A 196 11.41 8.58 -2.21
CA LEU A 196 11.56 7.12 -2.24
C LEU A 196 11.17 6.57 -3.61
N ASP A 197 11.82 5.48 -4.01
CA ASP A 197 11.49 4.66 -5.18
C ASP A 197 11.40 5.46 -6.50
N LEU A 198 12.18 6.54 -6.63
CA LEU A 198 12.16 7.41 -7.79
C LEU A 198 13.28 7.06 -8.77
N ASN A 199 12.88 6.66 -9.98
CA ASN A 199 13.73 6.65 -11.15
C ASN A 199 13.39 7.84 -12.08
N PRO A 200 14.21 8.91 -12.11
CA PRO A 200 13.91 10.11 -12.90
C PRO A 200 13.86 9.86 -14.42
N ALA A 201 14.42 8.75 -14.90
CA ALA A 201 14.38 8.38 -16.32
C ALA A 201 13.07 7.66 -16.72
N GLU A 202 12.28 7.24 -15.73
CA GLU A 202 11.02 6.51 -15.91
C GLU A 202 9.81 7.31 -15.44
N ASP A 203 10.02 8.23 -14.49
CA ASP A 203 8.96 9.03 -13.89
C ASP A 203 9.32 10.51 -13.86
N GLU A 204 9.08 11.17 -14.99
CA GLU A 204 9.33 12.61 -15.15
C GLU A 204 8.29 13.47 -14.40
N ALA A 205 7.15 12.89 -13.99
CA ALA A 205 6.05 13.60 -13.35
C ALA A 205 6.20 13.69 -11.82
N PHE A 206 6.89 12.73 -11.21
CA PHE A 206 7.02 12.61 -9.75
C PHE A 206 7.40 13.93 -9.08
N THR A 207 8.44 14.62 -9.56
CA THR A 207 8.94 15.81 -8.88
C THR A 207 7.94 16.96 -8.89
N ALA A 208 7.16 17.11 -9.96
CA ALA A 208 6.11 18.12 -10.03
C ALA A 208 4.96 17.81 -9.05
N GLU A 209 4.54 16.55 -8.96
CA GLU A 209 3.53 16.11 -7.99
C GLU A 209 4.02 16.24 -6.54
N ALA A 210 5.31 15.93 -6.31
CA ALA A 210 5.97 16.11 -5.02
C ALA A 210 5.97 17.58 -4.62
N ASP A 211 6.30 18.49 -5.54
CA ASP A 211 6.27 19.93 -5.30
C ASP A 211 4.88 20.43 -4.90
N GLU A 212 3.83 19.92 -5.53
CA GLU A 212 2.44 20.26 -5.16
C GLU A 212 2.13 19.81 -3.72
N ALA A 213 2.41 18.55 -3.38
CA ALA A 213 2.14 18.01 -2.06
C ALA A 213 2.98 18.70 -0.97
N ILE A 214 4.27 18.91 -1.23
CA ILE A 214 5.19 19.57 -0.29
C ILE A 214 4.74 21.02 -0.08
N SER A 215 4.33 21.73 -1.12
CA SER A 215 3.79 23.09 -0.98
C SER A 215 2.57 23.14 -0.04
N LYS A 216 1.70 22.13 -0.09
CA LYS A 216 0.55 22.04 0.82
C LYS A 216 0.97 21.73 2.25
N PHE A 217 1.91 20.80 2.44
CA PHE A 217 2.45 20.49 3.77
C PHE A 217 3.19 21.66 4.39
N MET A 218 4.01 22.38 3.62
CA MET A 218 4.76 23.55 4.08
C MET A 218 3.87 24.74 4.44
N ALA A 219 2.60 24.73 4.03
CA ALA A 219 1.61 25.72 4.45
C ALA A 219 0.99 25.41 5.84
N LEU A 220 1.20 24.20 6.37
CA LEU A 220 0.78 23.83 7.73
C LEU A 220 1.67 24.51 8.76
N SER A 221 1.09 24.82 9.91
CA SER A 221 1.70 25.55 11.01
C SER A 221 1.67 24.77 12.32
N GLU A 222 2.24 25.35 13.37
CA GLU A 222 2.10 24.83 14.73
C GLU A 222 0.62 24.66 15.14
N VAL A 223 -0.27 25.54 14.69
CA VAL A 223 -1.71 25.44 15.01
C VAL A 223 -2.29 24.14 14.47
N ASP A 224 -1.90 23.74 13.25
CA ASP A 224 -2.33 22.50 12.63
C ASP A 224 -1.73 21.28 13.35
N ARG A 225 -0.47 21.38 13.79
CA ARG A 225 0.16 20.33 14.61
C ARG A 225 -0.55 20.13 15.94
N LEU A 226 -0.87 21.23 16.63
CA LEU A 226 -1.60 21.17 17.89
C LEU A 226 -3.04 20.66 17.70
N ALA A 227 -3.66 20.87 16.54
CA ALA A 227 -4.95 20.26 16.20
C ALA A 227 -4.86 18.73 15.99
N ALA A 228 -3.70 18.22 15.55
CA ALA A 228 -3.46 16.79 15.39
C ALA A 228 -3.15 16.04 16.70
N SER A 229 -2.98 16.76 17.83
CA SER A 229 -2.54 16.19 19.11
C SER A 229 -3.43 15.05 19.61
N GLU A 230 -4.74 15.13 19.40
CA GLU A 230 -5.69 14.09 19.81
C GLU A 230 -5.39 12.73 19.15
N HIS A 231 -4.97 12.73 17.89
CA HIS A 231 -4.66 11.50 17.16
C HIS A 231 -3.34 10.87 17.63
N VAL A 232 -2.32 11.71 17.90
CA VAL A 232 -1.03 11.24 18.42
C VAL A 232 -1.16 10.76 19.86
N TYR A 233 -1.92 11.48 20.69
CA TYR A 233 -2.22 11.06 22.05
C TYR A 233 -2.99 9.73 22.08
N LYS A 234 -4.01 9.58 21.21
CA LYS A 234 -4.74 8.33 21.05
C LYS A 234 -3.80 7.17 20.71
N ASN A 235 -2.91 7.33 19.74
CA ASN A 235 -1.94 6.29 19.36
C ASN A 235 -1.05 5.87 20.56
N CYS A 236 -0.56 6.85 21.34
CA CYS A 236 0.19 6.59 22.57
C CYS A 236 -0.62 5.78 23.59
N MET A 237 -1.86 6.18 23.86
CA MET A 237 -2.71 5.48 24.84
C MET A 237 -3.08 4.07 24.39
N GLU A 238 -3.40 3.86 23.11
CA GLU A 238 -3.67 2.52 22.56
C GLU A 238 -2.46 1.59 22.75
N TYR A 239 -1.25 2.12 22.57
CA TYR A 239 -0.03 1.37 22.83
C TYR A 239 0.14 1.02 24.31
N LEU A 240 0.04 2.02 25.20
CA LEU A 240 0.20 1.82 26.64
C LEU A 240 -0.85 0.87 27.21
N GLU A 241 -2.09 0.92 26.72
CA GLU A 241 -3.15 -0.01 27.10
C GLU A 241 -2.84 -1.45 26.68
N MET A 242 -2.18 -1.64 25.53
CA MET A 242 -1.79 -2.96 25.02
C MET A 242 -0.67 -3.59 25.84
N ILE A 243 0.35 -2.82 26.22
CA ILE A 243 1.50 -3.33 27.00
C ILE A 243 1.25 -3.33 28.51
N GLY A 244 0.27 -2.56 28.97
CA GLY A 244 -0.07 -2.39 30.39
C GLY A 244 0.80 -1.35 31.09
N TYR A 245 0.38 -0.95 32.28
CA TYR A 245 1.07 0.08 33.07
C TYR A 245 2.47 -0.37 33.52
N ASN A 246 3.45 0.50 33.28
CA ASN A 246 4.81 0.44 33.83
C ASN A 246 5.14 1.79 34.49
N GLU A 247 5.88 1.79 35.60
CA GLU A 247 6.33 3.01 36.28
C GLU A 247 7.19 3.90 35.37
N GLU A 248 7.93 3.31 34.43
CA GLU A 248 8.74 4.05 33.45
C GLU A 248 7.88 4.93 32.51
N ASP A 249 6.62 4.56 32.31
CA ASP A 249 5.67 5.25 31.44
C ASP A 249 4.68 6.14 32.21
N GLU A 250 4.82 6.25 33.53
CA GLU A 250 3.89 7.01 34.39
C GLU A 250 3.63 8.42 33.88
N ARG A 251 4.66 9.07 33.32
CA ARG A 251 4.58 10.41 32.73
C ARG A 251 3.63 10.49 31.54
N LEU A 252 3.55 9.43 30.73
CA LEU A 252 2.67 9.35 29.57
C LEU A 252 1.22 9.11 30.01
N TRP A 253 1.00 8.21 30.99
CA TRP A 253 -0.31 7.99 31.62
C TRP A 253 -0.88 9.23 32.31
N ASN A 254 -0.01 10.15 32.71
CA ASN A 254 -0.39 11.36 33.44
C ASN A 254 -0.61 12.60 32.57
N ILE A 255 -0.44 12.51 31.24
CA ILE A 255 -0.78 13.60 30.32
C ILE A 255 -2.25 14.01 30.54
N LYS A 256 -2.48 15.32 30.73
CA LYS A 256 -3.84 15.87 30.98
C LYS A 256 -4.37 16.68 29.81
N ASP A 257 -3.47 17.34 29.07
CA ASP A 257 -3.77 17.99 27.81
C ASP A 257 -3.10 17.18 26.69
N PRO A 258 -3.86 16.62 25.73
CA PRO A 258 -3.31 15.89 24.59
C PRO A 258 -2.21 16.64 23.85
N LYS A 259 -2.20 17.97 23.86
CA LYS A 259 -1.13 18.80 23.26
C LYS A 259 0.25 18.58 23.87
N GLU A 260 0.31 18.11 25.12
CA GLU A 260 1.57 17.78 25.79
C GLU A 260 2.26 16.56 25.17
N ILE A 261 1.55 15.76 24.36
CA ILE A 261 2.12 14.54 23.73
C ILE A 261 3.35 14.85 22.87
N TRP A 262 3.38 16.03 22.25
CA TRP A 262 4.50 16.44 21.39
C TRP A 262 5.81 16.63 22.13
N ASN A 263 5.80 16.75 23.46
CA ASN A 263 7.03 16.76 24.27
C ASN A 263 7.74 15.40 24.29
N TYR A 264 7.06 14.34 23.83
CA TYR A 264 7.53 12.96 23.81
C TYR A 264 7.76 12.45 22.38
N VAL A 265 7.74 13.35 21.40
CA VAL A 265 7.94 13.05 19.97
C VAL A 265 9.20 13.76 19.49
N ARG A 266 10.08 13.02 18.82
CA ARG A 266 11.30 13.54 18.18
C ARG A 266 11.18 13.32 16.68
N TYR A 267 11.30 14.38 15.88
CA TYR A 267 11.13 14.28 14.43
C TYR A 267 12.43 13.86 13.75
N ASN A 268 12.34 12.93 12.80
CA ASN A 268 13.52 12.36 12.13
C ASN A 268 13.66 12.89 10.71
N LYS A 269 12.74 12.51 9.82
CA LYS A 269 12.80 12.79 8.38
C LYS A 269 11.40 12.88 7.78
N LEU A 270 11.32 13.54 6.63
CA LEU A 270 10.14 13.54 5.78
C LEU A 270 10.38 12.67 4.56
N TYR A 271 9.56 11.65 4.37
CA TYR A 271 9.58 10.83 3.16
C TYR A 271 8.47 11.26 2.21
N VAL A 272 8.76 11.20 0.92
CA VAL A 272 7.81 11.49 -0.16
C VAL A 272 7.76 10.26 -1.03
N SER A 273 6.59 9.62 -1.07
CA SER A 273 6.41 8.35 -1.79
C SER A 273 4.99 8.24 -2.34
N ARG A 274 4.83 7.37 -3.33
CA ARG A 274 3.52 7.01 -3.87
C ARG A 274 2.99 5.74 -3.23
N GLU A 275 1.67 5.70 -3.21
CA GLU A 275 0.87 4.49 -3.10
C GLU A 275 1.47 3.29 -3.91
N PRO A 276 2.05 2.19 -3.36
CA PRO A 276 2.52 1.10 -4.23
C PRO A 276 1.37 0.39 -4.97
N HIS A 277 0.15 0.45 -4.43
CA HIS A 277 -1.03 -0.30 -4.87
C HIS A 277 -2.33 0.53 -4.85
N GLY A 278 -2.62 1.31 -5.90
CA GLY A 278 -3.86 2.10 -5.88
C GLY A 278 -3.90 3.21 -6.91
N GLU A 279 -4.47 4.35 -6.53
CA GLU A 279 -4.50 5.57 -7.36
C GLU A 279 -3.12 6.24 -7.49
N HIS A 280 -2.04 5.61 -6.98
CA HIS A 280 -0.67 6.11 -7.04
C HIS A 280 -0.55 7.57 -6.57
N GLN A 281 -1.36 7.96 -5.60
CA GLN A 281 -1.28 9.30 -5.03
C GLN A 281 0.03 9.43 -4.24
N LEU A 282 0.56 10.65 -4.23
CA LEU A 282 1.76 10.99 -3.49
C LEU A 282 1.40 11.43 -2.07
N TYR A 283 2.18 10.93 -1.11
CA TYR A 283 2.02 11.17 0.31
C TYR A 283 3.32 11.71 0.90
N ILE A 284 3.16 12.49 1.96
CA ILE A 284 4.28 12.94 2.80
C ILE A 284 4.17 12.19 4.12
N LEU A 285 5.22 11.45 4.46
CA LEU A 285 5.31 10.70 5.70
C LEU A 285 6.32 11.42 6.61
N LEU A 286 5.86 11.86 7.76
CA LEU A 286 6.73 12.34 8.82
C LEU A 286 7.06 11.16 9.74
N SER A 287 8.31 10.71 9.68
CA SER A 287 8.86 9.72 10.60
C SER A 287 9.38 10.40 11.85
N CYS A 288 9.03 9.82 12.99
CA CYS A 288 9.37 10.30 14.31
C CYS A 288 9.83 9.14 15.19
N GLU A 289 10.70 9.43 16.15
CA GLU A 289 10.78 8.61 17.36
C GLU A 289 9.73 9.09 18.37
N CYS A 290 9.31 8.18 19.24
CA CYS A 290 8.48 8.52 20.38
C CYS A 290 8.92 7.74 21.62
N ASP A 291 8.48 8.20 22.79
CA ASP A 291 8.89 7.59 24.05
C ASP A 291 8.09 6.33 24.42
N TRP A 292 6.94 6.08 23.77
CA TRP A 292 6.12 4.89 24.05
C TRP A 292 6.50 3.70 23.17
N GLU A 293 6.73 3.89 21.86
CA GLU A 293 7.08 2.82 20.93
C GLU A 293 8.51 3.04 20.40
N ILE A 294 9.49 2.54 21.14
CA ILE A 294 10.92 2.81 20.90
C ILE A 294 11.47 1.98 19.72
N GLU A 295 10.90 0.81 19.44
CA GLU A 295 11.39 -0.08 18.39
C GLU A 295 10.98 0.43 17.01
N HIS A 296 9.75 0.93 16.89
CA HIS A 296 9.17 1.36 15.62
C HIS A 296 8.97 2.88 15.49
N GLY A 297 8.86 3.62 16.59
CA GLY A 297 8.57 5.05 16.55
C GLY A 297 7.14 5.37 16.12
N LEU A 298 6.96 6.56 15.56
CA LEU A 298 5.68 7.16 15.19
C LEU A 298 5.73 7.66 13.75
N GLN A 299 4.67 7.38 12.99
CA GLN A 299 4.49 7.84 11.62
C GLN A 299 3.24 8.70 11.51
N LEU A 300 3.37 9.85 10.86
CA LEU A 300 2.24 10.70 10.45
C LEU A 300 2.20 10.76 8.93
N VAL A 301 1.03 10.50 8.33
CA VAL A 301 0.88 10.50 6.87
C VAL A 301 -0.05 11.62 6.42
N PHE A 302 0.43 12.44 5.50
CA PHE A 302 -0.29 13.53 4.87
C PHE A 302 -0.55 13.21 3.39
N ASN A 303 -1.77 13.46 2.93
CA ASN A 303 -2.11 13.31 1.51
C ASN A 303 -1.65 14.52 0.67
N LYS A 304 -1.80 14.44 -0.65
CA LYS A 304 -1.48 15.53 -1.59
C LYS A 304 -2.13 16.89 -1.31
N THR A 305 -3.21 16.93 -0.51
CA THR A 305 -3.86 18.19 -0.11
C THR A 305 -3.29 18.80 1.17
N GLY A 306 -2.31 18.14 1.80
CA GLY A 306 -1.76 18.52 3.10
C GLY A 306 -2.63 18.10 4.29
N LYS A 307 -3.65 17.26 4.08
CA LYS A 307 -4.48 16.75 5.19
C LYS A 307 -3.75 15.60 5.86
N LEU A 308 -3.63 15.64 7.19
CA LEU A 308 -3.24 14.48 7.99
C LEU A 308 -4.32 13.40 7.88
N ILE A 309 -3.94 12.21 7.42
CA ILE A 309 -4.87 11.10 7.18
C ILE A 309 -4.56 9.86 7.99
N ARG A 310 -3.37 9.76 8.60
CA ARG A 310 -2.97 8.60 9.39
C ARG A 310 -2.00 8.99 10.51
N VAL A 311 -2.16 8.36 11.67
CA VAL A 311 -1.19 8.34 12.77
C VAL A 311 -1.05 6.90 13.26
N SER A 312 0.17 6.34 13.20
CA SER A 312 0.44 4.94 13.55
C SER A 312 1.88 4.74 13.99
N ALA A 313 2.25 3.52 14.40
CA ALA A 313 3.65 3.12 14.41
C ALA A 313 4.23 3.14 12.98
N GLU A 314 5.54 3.23 12.84
CA GLU A 314 6.21 3.11 11.54
C GLU A 314 6.26 1.62 11.12
N ASP A 315 5.31 1.23 10.28
CA ASP A 315 5.08 -0.16 9.87
C ASP A 315 5.43 -0.43 8.40
N GLY A 316 6.00 0.56 7.71
CA GLY A 316 6.33 0.48 6.28
C GLY A 316 5.11 0.58 5.35
N HIS A 317 3.90 0.80 5.86
CA HIS A 317 2.70 0.99 5.05
C HIS A 317 2.30 2.47 5.03
N ILE A 318 1.85 2.99 3.87
CA ILE A 318 1.37 4.38 3.80
C ILE A 318 -0.06 4.50 4.34
N LEU A 319 -0.92 3.53 4.02
CA LEU A 319 -2.35 3.51 4.38
C LEU A 319 -2.69 2.50 5.47
N GLY A 320 -1.66 1.88 6.07
CA GLY A 320 -1.79 0.83 7.06
C GLY A 320 -2.36 -0.48 6.54
N HIS A 321 -2.21 -1.52 7.35
CA HIS A 321 -2.90 -2.79 7.12
C HIS A 321 -4.38 -2.65 7.50
N ASP A 322 -5.30 -2.95 6.58
CA ASP A 322 -6.76 -2.79 6.76
C ASP A 322 -7.21 -1.39 7.21
N GLY A 323 -6.43 -0.34 6.91
CA GLY A 323 -6.75 1.04 7.29
C GLY A 323 -6.40 1.39 8.74
N ASP A 324 -5.51 0.63 9.39
CA ASP A 324 -5.05 0.92 10.74
C ASP A 324 -4.43 2.33 10.87
N GLY A 325 -4.73 3.01 11.97
CA GLY A 325 -4.28 4.38 12.24
C GLY A 325 -4.91 5.48 11.37
N MET A 326 -5.84 5.14 10.47
CA MET A 326 -6.47 6.14 9.59
C MET A 326 -7.41 7.09 10.36
N ILE A 327 -7.41 8.35 9.93
CA ILE A 327 -8.22 9.43 10.50
C ILE A 327 -9.42 9.69 9.58
N SER A 328 -10.63 9.60 10.14
CA SER A 328 -11.89 9.83 9.44
C SER A 328 -12.16 11.31 9.11
#